data_AF-A0A317SWP9-F1
#
_entry.id   AF-A0A317SWP9-F1
#
_cell.length_a   1.000
_cell.length_b   1.000
_cell.length_c   1.000
_cell.angle_alpha   90.00
_cell.angle_beta   90.00
_cell.angle_gamma   90.00
#
_symmetry.space_group_name_H-M   'P 1'
#
loop_
_entity.id
_entity.type
_entity.pdbx_description
1 polymer ?
#
loop_
_entity_poly.entity_id
_entity_poly.type
_entity_poly.pdbx_seq_one_letter_code
_entity_poly.pdbx_strand_id
1 'polypeptide(L)'
;MEAHTVTKALEYISKKLCRKGIHVHLIVAGDALSCLLFKSRPTTHTISILQASALSPRSLSILFDSVHRAQKKFGLANDWVNTDLGRQVDSDYLDYVIHKSLLQNEIVFSSEGLTLVAVDLCFALKSKLESLTKNFTQKDIEDAVVLLRRLVVIYRGRPLTKGYIRTSYPRMEVSDQILLRLNELYEWQYHTRGVVGVRDEYMEWRREGIVDWPFGIEDLKREVSVCAPLEKELYSWRDKPLPDTPYREDFAEIFTQQKVY
;
A
#
# COMPACT_ATOMS: atom_id res chain seq x y z
N MET A 1 5.80 12.01 12.49
CA MET A 1 6.97 11.21 12.91
C MET A 1 7.85 10.94 11.70
N GLU A 2 9.15 11.19 11.78
CA GLU A 2 10.09 10.96 10.67
C GLU A 2 10.37 9.47 10.44
N ALA A 3 10.58 9.09 9.18
CA ALA A 3 10.86 7.71 8.77
C ALA A 3 12.04 7.07 9.53
N HIS A 4 13.13 7.83 9.74
CA HIS A 4 14.31 7.35 10.46
C HIS A 4 14.02 7.06 11.93
N THR A 5 13.29 7.96 12.60
CA THR A 5 12.90 7.81 13.99
C THR A 5 11.96 6.62 14.18
N VAL A 6 11.01 6.43 13.25
CA VAL A 6 10.14 5.25 13.21
C VAL A 6 10.95 3.98 13.04
N THR A 7 11.90 3.94 12.10
CA THR A 7 12.75 2.77 11.87
C THR A 7 13.57 2.39 13.11
N LYS A 8 14.19 3.37 13.78
CA LYS A 8 14.90 3.15 15.05
C LYS A 8 14.00 2.62 16.16
N ALA A 9 12.74 3.08 16.21
CA ALA A 9 11.75 2.58 17.15
C ALA A 9 11.37 1.12 16.87
N LEU A 10 11.18 0.76 15.60
CA LEU A 10 10.92 -0.61 15.16
C LEU A 10 12.10 -1.55 15.46
N GLU A 11 13.34 -1.11 15.24
CA GLU A 11 14.54 -1.86 15.63
C GLU A 11 14.62 -2.08 17.15
N TYR A 12 14.27 -1.07 17.94
CA TYR A 12 14.22 -1.20 19.39
C TYR A 12 13.16 -2.21 19.85
N ILE A 13 11.99 -2.22 19.20
CA ILE A 13 10.94 -3.20 19.45
C ILE A 13 11.42 -4.61 19.07
N SER A 14 11.98 -4.77 17.87
CA SER A 14 12.55 -6.04 17.39
C SER A 14 13.55 -6.62 18.38
N LYS A 15 14.52 -5.82 18.85
CA LYS A 15 15.53 -6.26 19.84
C LYS A 15 14.90 -6.73 21.15
N LYS A 16 13.80 -6.13 21.58
CA LYS A 16 13.09 -6.58 22.80
C LYS A 16 12.34 -7.88 22.60
N LEU A 17 11.69 -8.04 21.45
CA LEU A 17 10.99 -9.28 21.10
C LEU A 17 11.99 -10.43 20.98
N CYS A 18 13.12 -10.22 20.28
CA CYS A 18 14.21 -11.18 20.15
C CYS A 18 14.78 -11.61 21.52
N ARG A 19 15.04 -10.66 22.44
CA ARG A 19 15.48 -10.95 23.82
C ARG A 19 14.50 -11.81 24.63
N LYS A 20 13.23 -11.85 24.24
CA LYS A 20 12.20 -12.68 24.86
C LYS A 20 11.98 -14.00 24.10
N GLY A 21 12.76 -14.27 23.05
CA GLY A 21 12.64 -15.46 22.21
C GLY A 21 11.39 -15.45 21.34
N ILE A 22 10.88 -14.28 20.97
CA ILE A 22 9.65 -14.12 20.20
C ILE A 22 9.97 -13.40 18.90
N HIS A 23 9.47 -13.95 17.79
CA HIS A 23 9.42 -13.26 16.51
C HIS A 23 7.95 -12.97 16.18
N VAL A 24 7.65 -11.71 15.86
CA VAL A 24 6.30 -11.26 15.53
C VAL A 24 6.22 -10.90 14.06
N HIS A 25 5.17 -11.37 13.39
CA HIS A 25 4.87 -11.02 12.00
C HIS A 25 3.58 -10.18 11.97
N LEU A 26 3.66 -8.96 11.44
CA LEU A 26 2.53 -8.04 11.32
C LEU A 26 2.40 -7.54 9.88
N ILE A 27 1.19 -7.18 9.52
CA ILE A 27 0.84 -6.50 8.26
C ILE A 27 0.63 -5.01 8.57
N VAL A 28 1.12 -4.13 7.69
CA VAL A 28 1.07 -2.67 7.84
C VAL A 28 0.28 -2.05 6.70
N ALA A 29 -0.55 -1.04 7.00
CA ALA A 29 -1.23 -0.23 6.00
C ALA A 29 -1.20 1.27 6.32
N GLY A 30 -1.91 2.04 5.50
CA GLY A 30 -2.05 3.48 5.63
C GLY A 30 -0.78 4.23 5.25
N ASP A 31 -0.61 5.42 5.84
CA ASP A 31 0.47 6.35 5.53
C ASP A 31 1.87 5.80 5.88
N ALA A 32 1.93 4.76 6.71
CA ALA A 32 3.17 4.03 6.96
C ALA A 32 3.75 3.41 5.68
N LEU A 33 2.93 3.04 4.70
CA LEU A 33 3.42 2.54 3.41
C LEU A 33 4.09 3.65 2.60
N SER A 34 3.46 4.83 2.51
CA SER A 34 4.00 6.00 1.83
C SER A 34 5.34 6.45 2.43
N CYS A 35 5.46 6.36 3.75
CA CYS A 35 6.66 6.76 4.48
C CYS A 35 7.77 5.70 4.47
N LEU A 36 7.46 4.45 4.83
CA LEU A 36 8.47 3.40 5.06
C LEU A 36 8.79 2.58 3.81
N LEU A 37 7.76 2.23 3.03
CA LEU A 37 7.91 1.35 1.87
C LEU A 37 8.24 2.15 0.61
N PHE A 38 7.38 3.11 0.25
CA PHE A 38 7.52 3.86 -0.99
C PHE A 38 8.46 5.05 -0.88
N LYS A 39 8.71 5.53 0.35
CA LYS A 39 9.53 6.71 0.61
C LYS A 39 9.05 7.94 -0.16
N SER A 40 7.75 8.02 -0.46
CA SER A 40 7.12 9.18 -1.10
C SER A 40 6.91 10.32 -0.10
N ARG A 41 6.83 10.01 1.20
CA ARG A 41 6.69 11.00 2.27
C ARG A 41 7.83 10.87 3.29
N PRO A 42 8.36 11.99 3.83
CA PRO A 42 9.38 11.95 4.87
C PRO A 42 8.81 11.59 6.25
N THR A 43 7.50 11.75 6.44
CA THR A 43 6.84 11.62 7.73
C THR A 43 5.54 10.82 7.64
N THR A 44 5.20 10.13 8.74
CA THR A 44 3.91 9.50 8.98
C THR A 44 3.33 9.92 10.34
N HIS A 45 2.01 9.90 10.48
CA HIS A 45 1.31 10.20 11.74
C HIS A 45 1.13 8.95 12.60
N THR A 46 0.79 7.82 11.97
CA THR A 46 0.48 6.56 12.65
C THR A 46 0.93 5.36 11.80
N ILE A 47 0.99 4.20 12.43
CA ILE A 47 1.22 2.90 11.79
C ILE A 47 0.04 2.02 12.13
N SER A 48 -0.82 1.77 11.16
CA SER A 48 -1.95 0.86 11.33
C SER A 48 -1.51 -0.57 11.04
N ILE A 49 -1.68 -1.45 12.02
CA ILE A 49 -1.21 -2.83 11.97
C ILE A 49 -2.36 -3.85 11.99
N LEU A 50 -2.14 -4.96 11.32
CA LEU A 50 -2.91 -6.20 11.42
C LEU A 50 -1.98 -7.34 11.85
N GLN A 51 -2.53 -8.30 12.59
CA GLN A 51 -1.78 -9.50 12.95
C GLN A 51 -1.76 -10.43 11.74
N ALA A 52 -0.57 -10.87 11.32
CA ALA A 52 -0.44 -11.84 10.23
C ALA A 52 -0.83 -13.27 10.68
N SER A 53 -0.68 -13.53 11.98
CA SER A 53 -0.99 -14.81 12.62
C SER A 53 -1.44 -14.55 14.06
N ALA A 54 -2.28 -15.41 14.60
CA ALA A 54 -2.70 -15.32 16.00
C ALA A 54 -1.48 -15.33 16.94
N LEU A 55 -1.37 -14.29 17.76
CA LEU A 55 -0.32 -14.16 18.77
C LEU A 55 -0.85 -14.62 20.13
N SER A 56 0.00 -15.28 20.92
CA SER A 56 -0.37 -15.61 22.30
C SER A 56 -0.61 -14.32 23.12
N PRO A 57 -1.48 -14.34 24.15
CA PRO A 57 -1.71 -13.18 25.02
C PRO A 57 -0.41 -12.65 25.64
N ARG A 58 0.54 -13.55 25.94
CA ARG A 58 1.88 -13.22 26.44
C ARG A 58 2.70 -12.46 25.39
N SER A 59 2.72 -12.93 24.15
CA SER A 59 3.43 -12.27 23.05
C SER A 59 2.86 -10.87 22.77
N LEU A 60 1.52 -10.74 22.82
CA LEU A 60 0.85 -9.44 22.67
C LEU A 60 1.20 -8.48 23.79
N SER A 61 1.18 -8.92 25.04
CA SER A 61 1.58 -8.09 26.18
C SER A 61 3.02 -7.58 26.02
N ILE A 62 3.95 -8.45 25.60
CA ILE A 62 5.35 -8.07 25.37
C ILE A 62 5.48 -7.09 24.19
N LEU A 63 4.70 -7.28 23.12
CA LEU A 63 4.66 -6.37 21.98
C LEU A 63 4.18 -4.99 22.40
N PHE A 64 3.03 -4.88 23.07
CA PHE A 64 2.47 -3.61 23.53
C PHE A 64 3.40 -2.91 24.53
N ASP A 65 3.99 -3.63 25.47
CA ASP A 65 5.00 -3.08 26.40
C ASP A 65 6.23 -2.54 25.65
N SER A 66 6.64 -3.21 24.57
CA SER A 66 7.78 -2.80 23.76
C SER A 66 7.45 -1.55 22.95
N VAL A 67 6.25 -1.48 22.36
CA VAL A 67 5.71 -0.30 21.66
C VAL A 67 5.62 0.90 22.61
N HIS A 68 5.05 0.73 23.81
CA HIS A 68 4.94 1.79 24.81
C HIS A 68 6.31 2.32 25.26
N ARG A 69 7.28 1.43 25.46
CA ARG A 69 8.64 1.84 25.82
C ARG A 69 9.37 2.50 24.65
N ALA A 70 9.10 2.11 23.41
CA ALA A 70 9.61 2.80 22.24
C ALA A 70 9.03 4.20 22.13
N GLN A 71 7.72 4.36 22.34
CA GLN A 71 7.03 5.66 22.33
C GLN A 71 7.73 6.65 23.27
N LYS A 72 7.94 6.26 24.53
CA LYS A 72 8.62 7.11 25.53
C LYS A 72 10.07 7.41 25.16
N LYS A 73 10.80 6.44 24.62
CA LYS A 73 12.22 6.58 24.29
C LYS A 73 12.46 7.52 23.10
N PHE A 74 11.58 7.49 22.11
CA PHE A 74 11.74 8.23 20.86
C PHE A 74 10.81 9.44 20.72
N GLY A 75 10.04 9.78 21.76
CA GLY A 75 9.13 10.93 21.74
C GLY A 75 8.02 10.81 20.69
N LEU A 76 7.51 9.60 20.46
CA LEU A 76 6.48 9.34 19.43
C LEU A 76 5.09 9.74 19.93
N ALA A 77 4.18 9.93 18.98
CA ALA A 77 2.79 10.24 19.28
C ALA A 77 2.15 9.14 20.16
N ASN A 78 1.17 9.54 20.97
CA ASN A 78 0.29 8.56 21.60
C ASN A 78 -0.43 7.79 20.48
N ASP A 79 -0.53 6.47 20.61
CA ASP A 79 -1.15 5.59 19.60
C ASP A 79 -0.47 5.61 18.22
N TRP A 80 0.84 5.88 18.18
CA TRP A 80 1.62 5.86 16.92
C TRP A 80 1.62 4.49 16.21
N VAL A 81 1.31 3.41 16.93
CA VAL A 81 0.97 2.09 16.36
C VAL A 81 -0.45 1.76 16.82
N ASN A 82 -1.35 1.58 15.87
CA ASN A 82 -2.77 1.34 16.15
C ASN A 82 -3.32 0.13 15.39
N THR A 83 -4.49 -0.34 15.81
CA THR A 83 -5.17 -1.51 15.21
C THR A 83 -6.42 -1.11 14.42
N ASP A 84 -6.51 0.16 14.01
CA ASP A 84 -7.69 0.70 13.33
C ASP A 84 -7.99 -0.01 12.02
N LEU A 85 -6.96 -0.56 11.37
CA LEU A 85 -7.10 -1.35 10.15
C LEU A 85 -8.04 -2.55 10.35
N GLY A 86 -7.99 -3.22 11.50
CA GLY A 86 -8.89 -4.32 11.82
C GLY A 86 -10.34 -3.91 12.04
N ARG A 87 -10.61 -2.63 12.28
CA ARG A 87 -11.97 -2.08 12.35
C ARG A 87 -12.47 -1.58 10.99
N GLN A 88 -11.55 -1.17 10.12
CA GLN A 88 -11.84 -0.68 8.78
C GLN A 88 -12.10 -1.81 7.79
N VAL A 89 -11.48 -2.97 8.00
CA VAL A 89 -11.70 -4.16 7.17
C VAL A 89 -12.85 -4.96 7.77
N ASP A 90 -13.87 -5.21 6.96
CA ASP A 90 -14.96 -6.10 7.33
C ASP A 90 -14.43 -7.49 7.70
N SER A 91 -15.00 -8.07 8.76
CA SER A 91 -14.57 -9.39 9.27
C SER A 91 -14.56 -10.47 8.19
N ASP A 92 -15.52 -10.44 7.26
CA ASP A 92 -15.65 -11.41 6.15
C ASP A 92 -14.47 -11.32 5.15
N TYR A 93 -13.85 -10.14 5.04
CA TYR A 93 -12.75 -9.88 4.11
C TYR A 93 -11.39 -9.84 4.79
N LEU A 94 -11.35 -9.79 6.13
CA LEU A 94 -10.11 -9.66 6.89
C LEU A 94 -9.15 -10.82 6.59
N ASP A 95 -9.63 -12.06 6.63
CA ASP A 95 -8.82 -13.23 6.33
C ASP A 95 -8.32 -13.22 4.88
N TYR A 96 -9.15 -12.75 3.95
CA TYR A 96 -8.76 -12.62 2.54
C TYR A 96 -7.67 -11.56 2.34
N VAL A 97 -7.80 -10.40 2.99
CA VAL A 97 -6.77 -9.33 2.98
C VAL A 97 -5.47 -9.85 3.59
N ILE A 98 -5.53 -10.53 4.74
CA ILE A 98 -4.36 -11.10 5.42
C ILE A 98 -3.66 -12.10 4.48
N HIS A 99 -4.43 -13.04 3.91
CA HIS A 99 -3.90 -14.03 2.98
C HIS A 99 -3.24 -13.40 1.75
N LYS A 100 -3.88 -12.41 1.10
CA LYS A 100 -3.31 -11.70 -0.05
C LYS A 100 -2.05 -10.91 0.31
N SER A 101 -2.02 -10.28 1.49
CA SER A 101 -0.87 -9.54 2.00
C SER A 101 0.34 -10.46 2.19
N LEU A 102 0.09 -11.65 2.76
CA LEU A 102 1.12 -12.68 2.96
C LEU A 102 1.63 -13.28 1.65
N LEU A 103 0.75 -13.54 0.68
CA LEU A 103 1.14 -14.00 -0.64
C LEU A 103 1.97 -12.95 -1.40
N GLN A 104 1.63 -11.67 -1.26
CA GLN A 104 2.37 -10.58 -1.86
C GLN A 104 3.78 -10.44 -1.24
N ASN A 105 3.90 -10.66 0.08
CA ASN A 105 5.16 -10.69 0.84
C ASN A 105 6.08 -9.47 0.61
N GLU A 106 5.49 -8.29 0.46
CA GLU A 106 6.25 -7.03 0.31
C GLU A 106 6.73 -6.57 1.69
N ILE A 107 8.02 -6.76 1.98
CA ILE A 107 8.60 -6.46 3.29
C ILE A 107 8.79 -4.95 3.45
N VAL A 108 8.15 -4.37 4.47
CA VAL A 108 8.31 -2.96 4.86
C VAL A 108 9.47 -2.81 5.84
N PHE A 109 9.61 -3.76 6.76
CA PHE A 109 10.67 -3.79 7.76
C PHE A 109 10.92 -5.23 8.18
N SER A 110 12.18 -5.65 8.36
CA SER A 110 12.49 -6.97 8.90
C SER A 110 13.75 -6.90 9.77
N SER A 111 13.68 -7.58 10.91
CA SER A 111 14.74 -7.70 11.90
C SER A 111 14.47 -8.95 12.76
N GLU A 112 15.45 -9.39 13.56
CA GLU A 112 15.46 -10.68 14.27
C GLU A 112 14.19 -11.01 15.08
N GLY A 113 13.50 -10.01 15.63
CA GLY A 113 12.29 -10.21 16.44
C GLY A 113 11.00 -9.65 15.84
N LEU A 114 11.07 -8.97 14.68
CA LEU A 114 9.93 -8.29 14.08
C LEU A 114 10.03 -8.26 12.57
N THR A 115 9.01 -8.77 11.90
CA THR A 115 8.80 -8.61 10.47
C THR A 115 7.49 -7.89 10.21
N LEU A 116 7.54 -6.82 9.42
CA LEU A 116 6.42 -6.05 8.93
C LEU A 116 6.32 -6.22 7.42
N VAL A 117 5.17 -6.71 6.95
CA VAL A 117 4.84 -6.77 5.52
C VAL A 117 3.77 -5.75 5.18
N ALA A 118 3.73 -5.29 3.94
CA ALA A 118 2.69 -4.41 3.46
C ALA A 118 1.38 -5.19 3.32
N VAL A 119 0.27 -4.50 3.60
CA VAL A 119 -1.04 -5.01 3.19
C VAL A 119 -1.09 -5.19 1.66
N ASP A 120 -1.98 -6.05 1.18
CA ASP A 120 -2.27 -6.19 -0.25
C ASP A 120 -2.35 -4.80 -0.92
N LEU A 121 -1.50 -4.53 -1.90
CA LEU A 121 -1.39 -3.21 -2.50
C LEU A 121 -2.66 -2.84 -3.27
N CYS A 122 -3.42 -3.82 -3.77
CA CYS A 122 -4.73 -3.58 -4.36
C CYS A 122 -5.72 -3.08 -3.29
N PHE A 123 -5.72 -3.69 -2.10
CA PHE A 123 -6.47 -3.20 -0.95
C PHE A 123 -6.02 -1.79 -0.53
N ALA A 124 -4.69 -1.57 -0.40
CA ALA A 124 -4.14 -0.28 -0.01
C ALA A 124 -4.54 0.85 -0.98
N LEU A 125 -4.44 0.59 -2.29
CA LEU A 125 -4.88 1.54 -3.31
C LEU A 125 -6.38 1.81 -3.16
N LYS A 126 -7.21 0.77 -3.08
CA LYS A 126 -8.66 0.95 -3.03
C LYS A 126 -9.12 1.69 -1.77
N SER A 127 -8.58 1.35 -0.61
CA SER A 127 -8.83 2.03 0.66
C SER A 127 -8.47 3.53 0.57
N LYS A 128 -7.32 3.86 -0.05
CA LYS A 128 -6.91 5.25 -0.25
C LYS A 128 -7.87 5.99 -1.20
N LEU A 129 -8.33 5.35 -2.28
CA LEU A 129 -9.29 5.94 -3.22
C LEU A 129 -10.68 6.15 -2.60
N GLU A 130 -11.14 5.24 -1.75
CA GLU A 130 -12.37 5.41 -0.97
C GLU A 130 -12.24 6.60 -0.01
N SER A 131 -11.11 6.71 0.71
CA SER A 131 -10.84 7.86 1.58
C SER A 131 -10.85 9.18 0.81
N LEU A 132 -10.23 9.21 -0.39
CA LEU A 132 -10.22 10.38 -1.27
C LEU A 132 -11.59 10.73 -1.84
N THR A 133 -12.47 9.74 -2.01
CA THR A 133 -13.87 9.96 -2.42
C THR A 133 -14.63 10.71 -1.34
N LYS A 134 -14.33 10.44 -0.06
CA LYS A 134 -14.96 11.10 1.10
C LYS A 134 -14.33 12.47 1.38
N ASN A 135 -13.01 12.54 1.38
CA ASN A 135 -12.24 13.74 1.69
C ASN A 135 -11.02 13.83 0.76
N PHE A 136 -11.12 14.66 -0.28
CA PHE A 136 -10.02 14.86 -1.21
C PHE A 136 -8.86 15.61 -0.53
N THR A 137 -7.65 15.05 -0.63
CA THR A 137 -6.41 15.71 -0.20
C THR A 137 -5.32 15.49 -1.24
N GLN A 138 -4.63 16.55 -1.62
CA GLN A 138 -3.59 16.50 -2.66
C GLN A 138 -2.48 15.48 -2.34
N LYS A 139 -2.03 15.43 -1.08
CA LYS A 139 -1.00 14.46 -0.65
C LYS A 139 -1.46 13.01 -0.82
N ASP A 140 -2.74 12.73 -0.59
CA ASP A 140 -3.28 11.37 -0.62
C ASP A 140 -3.47 10.87 -2.05
N ILE A 141 -3.81 11.76 -2.99
CA ILE A 141 -3.84 11.39 -4.40
C ILE A 141 -2.43 11.15 -4.96
N GLU A 142 -1.42 11.89 -4.52
CA GLU A 142 -0.01 11.65 -4.86
C GLU A 142 0.46 10.28 -4.36
N ASP A 143 0.13 9.93 -3.11
CA ASP A 143 0.41 8.59 -2.58
C ASP A 143 -0.32 7.49 -3.37
N ALA A 144 -1.57 7.74 -3.77
CA ALA A 144 -2.33 6.82 -4.61
C ALA A 144 -1.68 6.62 -5.99
N VAL A 145 -1.09 7.67 -6.58
CA VAL A 145 -0.32 7.57 -7.83
C VAL A 145 0.91 6.67 -7.66
N VAL A 146 1.62 6.78 -6.53
CA VAL A 146 2.78 5.93 -6.22
C VAL A 146 2.36 4.47 -6.00
N LEU A 147 1.26 4.23 -5.28
CA LEU A 147 0.67 2.91 -5.12
C LEU A 147 0.28 2.30 -6.47
N LEU A 148 -0.41 3.06 -7.32
CA LEU A 148 -0.78 2.65 -8.67
C LEU A 148 0.46 2.30 -9.49
N ARG A 149 1.53 3.11 -9.41
CA ARG A 149 2.79 2.84 -10.09
C ARG A 149 3.39 1.50 -9.66
N ARG A 150 3.39 1.20 -8.36
CA ARG A 150 3.88 -0.08 -7.87
C ARG A 150 3.06 -1.24 -8.42
N LEU A 151 1.72 -1.13 -8.41
CA LEU A 151 0.84 -2.15 -8.97
C LEU A 151 1.08 -2.35 -10.47
N VAL A 152 1.15 -1.28 -11.27
CA VAL A 152 1.45 -1.39 -12.71
C VAL A 152 2.78 -2.11 -12.95
N VAL A 153 3.81 -1.83 -12.15
CA VAL A 153 5.10 -2.54 -12.24
C VAL A 153 4.94 -4.03 -11.91
N ILE A 154 4.24 -4.38 -10.82
CA ILE A 154 3.95 -5.77 -10.44
C ILE A 154 3.20 -6.50 -11.55
N TYR A 155 2.24 -5.83 -12.19
CA TYR A 155 1.47 -6.35 -13.33
C TYR A 155 2.20 -6.23 -14.68
N ARG A 156 3.55 -6.22 -14.69
CA ARG A 156 4.41 -6.20 -15.88
C ARG A 156 4.14 -5.02 -16.82
N GLY A 157 3.90 -3.85 -16.24
CA GLY A 157 3.62 -2.61 -16.97
C GLY A 157 2.18 -2.49 -17.47
N ARG A 158 1.29 -3.44 -17.17
CA ARG A 158 -0.12 -3.36 -17.59
C ARG A 158 -0.89 -2.40 -16.68
N PRO A 159 -1.65 -1.45 -17.25
CA PRO A 159 -2.54 -0.61 -16.46
C PRO A 159 -3.64 -1.45 -15.81
N LEU A 160 -4.15 -0.98 -14.67
CA LEU A 160 -5.32 -1.58 -14.04
C LEU A 160 -6.58 -1.20 -14.80
N THR A 161 -7.61 -2.04 -14.78
CA THR A 161 -8.91 -1.66 -15.36
C THR A 161 -9.81 -1.04 -14.29
N LYS A 162 -10.64 -0.08 -14.67
CA LYS A 162 -11.70 0.49 -13.82
C LYS A 162 -12.56 -0.62 -13.20
N GLY A 163 -12.95 -1.60 -14.03
CA GLY A 163 -13.71 -2.77 -13.60
C GLY A 163 -12.99 -3.58 -12.52
N TYR A 164 -11.69 -3.83 -12.66
CA TYR A 164 -10.89 -4.53 -11.65
C TYR A 164 -10.84 -3.75 -10.33
N ILE A 165 -10.57 -2.45 -10.36
CA ILE A 165 -10.51 -1.62 -9.15
C ILE A 165 -11.88 -1.63 -8.43
N ARG A 166 -12.98 -1.50 -9.17
CA ARG A 166 -14.33 -1.54 -8.60
C ARG A 166 -14.69 -2.89 -7.99
N THR A 167 -14.41 -3.98 -8.71
CA THR A 167 -14.76 -5.34 -8.28
C THR A 167 -13.84 -5.89 -7.19
N SER A 168 -12.58 -5.46 -7.13
CA SER A 168 -11.69 -5.76 -6.00
C SER A 168 -12.28 -5.15 -4.74
N TYR A 169 -12.45 -5.91 -3.65
CA TYR A 169 -13.05 -5.44 -2.38
C TYR A 169 -14.40 -4.67 -2.54
N PRO A 170 -15.50 -5.36 -2.92
CA PRO A 170 -16.74 -4.71 -3.39
C PRO A 170 -17.41 -3.71 -2.45
N ARG A 171 -17.19 -3.82 -1.13
CA ARG A 171 -17.79 -2.92 -0.13
C ARG A 171 -17.12 -1.55 -0.03
N MET A 172 -15.95 -1.38 -0.66
CA MET A 172 -15.29 -0.08 -0.77
C MET A 172 -15.75 0.64 -2.03
N GLU A 173 -16.35 1.81 -1.89
CA GLU A 173 -16.81 2.61 -3.02
C GLU A 173 -15.73 3.60 -3.47
N VAL A 174 -15.61 3.77 -4.79
CA VAL A 174 -14.65 4.68 -5.39
C VAL A 174 -15.36 5.52 -6.44
N SER A 175 -15.29 6.85 -6.29
CA SER A 175 -15.85 7.80 -7.26
C SER A 175 -15.07 7.80 -8.57
N ASP A 176 -15.79 7.90 -9.68
CA ASP A 176 -15.19 8.02 -11.01
C ASP A 176 -14.38 9.30 -11.17
N GLN A 177 -14.75 10.37 -10.48
CA GLN A 177 -13.98 11.62 -10.47
C GLN A 177 -12.58 11.40 -9.88
N ILE A 178 -12.48 10.62 -8.81
CA ILE A 178 -11.19 10.30 -8.18
C ILE A 178 -10.36 9.38 -9.08
N LEU A 179 -10.97 8.41 -9.76
CA LEU A 179 -10.27 7.56 -10.73
C LEU A 179 -9.75 8.35 -11.93
N LEU A 180 -10.55 9.29 -12.45
CA LEU A 180 -10.14 10.20 -13.53
C LEU A 180 -8.91 10.99 -13.09
N ARG A 181 -8.99 11.58 -11.90
CA ARG A 181 -7.93 12.40 -11.31
C ARG A 181 -6.65 11.62 -11.09
N LEU A 182 -6.76 10.41 -10.54
CA LEU A 182 -5.65 9.49 -10.34
C LEU A 182 -4.94 9.19 -11.67
N ASN A 183 -5.71 8.81 -12.70
CA ASN A 183 -5.14 8.45 -13.99
C ASN A 183 -4.53 9.67 -14.72
N GLU A 184 -5.12 10.86 -14.59
CA GLU A 184 -4.53 12.11 -15.10
C GLU A 184 -3.17 12.40 -14.50
N LEU A 185 -3.06 12.37 -13.17
CA LEU A 185 -1.79 12.61 -12.49
C LEU A 185 -0.76 11.53 -12.82
N TYR A 186 -1.19 10.27 -12.89
CA TYR A 186 -0.33 9.16 -13.28
C TYR A 186 0.22 9.33 -14.71
N GLU A 187 -0.65 9.62 -15.68
CA GLU A 187 -0.23 9.85 -17.08
C GLU A 187 0.67 11.06 -17.23
N TRP A 188 0.40 12.13 -16.49
CA TRP A 188 1.25 13.32 -16.48
C TRP A 188 2.66 12.99 -15.98
N GLN A 189 2.78 12.18 -14.93
CA GLN A 189 4.07 11.84 -14.31
C GLN A 189 4.85 10.75 -15.08
N TYR A 190 4.17 9.74 -15.62
CA TYR A 190 4.82 8.55 -16.20
C TYR A 190 4.61 8.40 -17.71
N HIS A 191 3.93 9.35 -18.36
CA HIS A 191 3.65 9.36 -19.80
C HIS A 191 3.04 8.06 -20.34
N THR A 192 2.37 7.30 -19.47
CA THR A 192 1.75 6.00 -19.75
C THR A 192 0.44 5.92 -18.98
N ARG A 193 -0.54 5.16 -19.49
CA ARG A 193 -1.81 4.96 -18.78
C ARG A 193 -1.59 4.14 -17.52
N GLY A 194 -2.23 4.54 -16.42
CA GLY A 194 -2.24 3.79 -15.17
C GLY A 194 -3.54 3.02 -14.96
N VAL A 195 -4.65 3.60 -15.43
CA VAL A 195 -5.99 3.01 -15.36
C VAL A 195 -6.69 3.07 -16.73
N VAL A 196 -7.31 1.96 -17.15
CA VAL A 196 -8.08 1.83 -18.39
C VAL A 196 -9.59 1.81 -18.10
N GLY A 197 -10.42 2.35 -19.01
CA GLY A 197 -11.88 2.37 -18.89
C GLY A 197 -12.45 3.57 -18.12
N VAL A 198 -11.59 4.48 -17.64
CA VAL A 198 -12.03 5.66 -16.87
C VAL A 198 -12.36 6.84 -17.79
N ARG A 199 -11.53 7.08 -18.80
CA ARG A 199 -11.75 8.15 -19.79
C ARG A 199 -12.62 7.74 -20.97
N ASP A 200 -12.74 6.44 -21.24
CA ASP A 200 -13.43 5.95 -22.43
C ASP A 200 -14.95 6.23 -22.32
N GLU A 201 -15.52 6.11 -21.12
CA GLU A 201 -16.92 6.49 -20.81
C GLU A 201 -17.13 8.02 -20.74
N TYR A 202 -16.13 8.78 -20.26
CA TYR A 202 -16.22 10.25 -20.12
C TYR A 202 -16.02 11.00 -21.45
N MET A 203 -15.27 10.42 -22.38
CA MET A 203 -15.15 10.94 -23.75
C MET A 203 -16.40 10.64 -24.59
N GLU A 204 -17.17 9.59 -24.26
CA GLU A 204 -18.52 9.42 -24.77
C GLU A 204 -19.45 10.54 -24.27
N TRP A 205 -19.36 10.91 -22.99
CA TRP A 205 -20.08 12.06 -22.41
C TRP A 205 -19.65 13.43 -23.00
N ARG A 206 -18.36 13.63 -23.36
CA ARG A 206 -17.92 14.87 -24.04
C ARG A 206 -18.56 15.10 -25.41
N ARG A 207 -19.12 14.06 -26.06
CA ARG A 207 -19.88 14.23 -27.30
C ARG A 207 -21.29 14.77 -27.05
N GLU A 208 -21.77 14.74 -25.82
CA GLU A 208 -23.10 15.16 -25.41
C GLU A 208 -23.03 16.24 -24.31
N GLY A 209 -22.65 17.46 -24.69
CA GLY A 209 -22.93 18.64 -23.85
C GLY A 209 -21.79 19.08 -22.92
N ILE A 210 -21.43 20.34 -23.08
CA ILE A 210 -20.48 21.09 -22.26
C ILE A 210 -21.08 21.28 -20.86
N VAL A 211 -20.38 20.82 -19.82
CA VAL A 211 -20.63 21.21 -18.43
C VAL A 211 -19.42 22.03 -17.97
N ASP A 212 -19.66 23.30 -17.65
CA ASP A 212 -18.66 24.21 -17.10
C ASP A 212 -18.14 23.67 -15.76
N TRP A 213 -16.84 23.37 -15.70
CA TRP A 213 -16.16 22.97 -14.47
C TRP A 213 -15.80 24.23 -13.65
N PRO A 214 -16.08 24.27 -12.34
CA PRO A 214 -15.70 25.40 -11.49
C PRO A 214 -14.21 25.45 -11.13
N PHE A 215 -13.42 24.44 -11.50
CA PHE A 215 -11.96 24.41 -11.29
C PHE A 215 -11.28 23.85 -12.54
N GLY A 216 -10.61 24.73 -13.29
CA GLY A 216 -10.11 24.46 -14.63
C GLY A 216 -8.73 23.80 -14.63
N ILE A 217 -8.37 23.22 -15.78
CA ILE A 217 -7.02 22.69 -16.06
C ILE A 217 -5.94 23.77 -15.86
N GLU A 218 -6.27 25.06 -16.01
CA GLU A 218 -5.36 26.17 -15.69
C GLU A 218 -4.98 26.27 -14.21
N ASP A 219 -5.90 25.96 -13.28
CA ASP A 219 -5.63 26.06 -11.83
C ASP A 219 -4.61 25.00 -11.40
N LEU A 220 -4.64 23.83 -12.05
CA LEU A 220 -3.63 22.78 -11.91
C LEU A 220 -2.23 23.23 -12.29
N LYS A 221 -2.10 23.93 -13.42
CA LYS A 221 -0.81 24.35 -13.96
C LYS A 221 -0.19 25.45 -13.10
N ARG A 222 -1.03 26.30 -12.48
CA ARG A 222 -0.61 27.36 -11.57
C ARG A 222 -0.17 26.82 -10.21
N GLU A 223 -0.90 25.88 -9.63
CA GLU A 223 -0.58 25.37 -8.28
C GLU A 223 0.57 24.36 -8.27
N VAL A 224 0.72 23.54 -9.31
CA VAL A 224 1.80 22.53 -9.40
C VAL A 224 3.15 23.14 -9.81
N SER A 225 3.18 24.34 -10.42
CA SER A 225 4.45 25.06 -10.67
C SER A 225 5.20 25.44 -9.38
N VAL A 226 4.55 25.35 -8.22
CA VAL A 226 5.16 25.58 -6.89
C VAL A 226 5.84 24.32 -6.34
N CYS A 227 5.50 23.13 -6.85
CA CYS A 227 6.09 21.86 -6.43
C CYS A 227 7.26 21.49 -7.34
N ALA A 228 8.48 21.64 -6.82
CA ALA A 228 9.69 21.19 -7.49
C ALA A 228 9.58 19.71 -7.94
N PRO A 229 10.22 19.31 -9.05
CA PRO A 229 10.23 17.91 -9.47
C PRO A 229 10.85 17.04 -8.37
N LEU A 230 10.11 16.05 -7.86
CA LEU A 230 10.71 15.02 -6.99
C LEU A 230 11.91 14.41 -7.73
N GLU A 231 13.09 14.56 -7.12
CA GLU A 231 14.39 14.34 -7.72
C GLU A 231 14.56 12.95 -8.37
N LYS A 232 15.29 12.93 -9.48
CA LYS A 232 15.63 11.74 -10.29
C LYS A 232 16.42 10.66 -9.54
N GLU A 233 16.86 10.90 -8.30
CA GLU A 233 17.65 9.93 -7.53
C GLU A 233 16.82 8.80 -6.89
N LEU A 234 15.48 8.90 -6.87
CA LEU A 234 14.59 7.83 -6.38
C LEU A 234 14.53 6.56 -7.27
N TYR A 235 15.25 6.55 -8.40
CA TYR A 235 15.19 5.49 -9.42
C TYR A 235 16.36 4.48 -9.38
N SER A 236 17.10 4.37 -8.28
CA SER A 236 18.20 3.39 -8.10
C SER A 236 17.73 1.92 -7.91
N TRP A 237 16.45 1.60 -8.09
CA TRP A 237 15.94 0.23 -7.97
C TRP A 237 16.04 -0.59 -9.27
N ARG A 238 16.57 0.00 -10.35
CA ARG A 238 16.75 -0.70 -11.64
C ARG A 238 17.78 -1.83 -11.62
N ASP A 239 18.60 -1.94 -10.56
CA ASP A 239 19.75 -2.85 -10.54
C ASP A 239 19.64 -4.01 -9.56
N LYS A 240 18.47 -4.29 -8.99
CA LYS A 240 18.27 -5.56 -8.28
C LYS A 240 17.76 -6.60 -9.27
N PRO A 241 18.57 -7.62 -9.65
CA PRO A 241 18.04 -8.75 -10.40
C PRO A 241 16.91 -9.39 -9.61
N LEU A 242 15.88 -9.83 -10.32
CA LEU A 242 14.82 -10.67 -9.77
C LEU A 242 15.49 -11.87 -9.07
N PRO A 243 15.03 -12.29 -7.88
CA PRO A 243 15.49 -13.56 -7.32
C PRO A 243 15.18 -14.65 -8.35
N ASP A 244 16.19 -15.43 -8.73
CA ASP A 244 16.05 -16.54 -9.67
C ASP A 244 14.95 -17.47 -9.16
N THR A 245 13.78 -17.42 -9.78
CA THR A 245 12.77 -18.45 -9.59
C THR A 245 13.31 -19.70 -10.28
N PRO A 246 13.54 -20.83 -9.60
CA PRO A 246 13.81 -22.07 -10.30
C PRO A 246 12.52 -22.43 -11.06
N TYR A 247 12.50 -22.13 -12.36
CA TYR A 247 11.61 -22.78 -13.30
C TYR A 247 11.95 -24.26 -13.24
N ARG A 248 11.09 -25.05 -12.58
CA ARG A 248 11.13 -26.50 -12.64
C ARG A 248 9.94 -26.95 -13.46
N GLU A 249 10.22 -27.42 -14.67
CA GLU A 249 9.26 -27.92 -15.66
C GLU A 249 8.65 -29.30 -15.29
N ASP A 250 8.69 -29.72 -14.02
CA ASP A 250 8.36 -31.10 -13.61
C ASP A 250 6.96 -31.26 -12.98
N PHE A 251 5.97 -30.44 -13.35
CA PHE A 251 4.60 -30.60 -12.82
C PHE A 251 3.70 -31.51 -13.67
N ALA A 252 4.19 -32.03 -14.80
CA ALA A 252 3.42 -32.93 -15.66
C ALA A 252 3.57 -34.43 -15.33
N GLU A 253 4.54 -34.84 -14.50
CA GLU A 253 4.81 -36.27 -14.23
C GLU A 253 4.32 -36.78 -12.87
N ILE A 254 3.80 -35.91 -12.00
CA ILE A 254 3.38 -36.31 -10.63
C ILE A 254 1.93 -36.86 -10.60
N PHE A 255 1.14 -36.69 -11.66
CA PHE A 255 -0.26 -37.13 -11.70
C PHE A 255 -0.54 -38.38 -12.54
N THR A 256 0.48 -39.09 -13.06
CA THR A 256 0.30 -40.28 -13.91
C THR A 256 0.62 -41.62 -13.24
N GLN A 257 0.96 -41.65 -11.95
CA GLN A 257 1.14 -42.91 -11.20
C GLN A 257 0.37 -42.94 -9.88
N GLN A 258 -0.96 -42.97 -9.97
CA GLN A 258 -1.79 -43.68 -9.00
C GLN A 258 -2.75 -44.59 -9.78
N LYS A 259 -2.25 -45.78 -10.14
CA LYS A 259 -3.11 -46.88 -10.56
C LYS A 259 -3.80 -47.45 -9.34
N VAL A 260 -5.11 -47.54 -9.50
CA VAL A 260 -6.12 -48.17 -8.65
C VAL A 260 -6.02 -49.69 -8.80
N TYR A 261 -6.03 -50.38 -7.64
CA TYR A 261 -6.16 -51.83 -7.34
C TYR A 261 -5.18 -52.82 -7.99
#